data_AF-A0A1F4K4G7-F1
#
_entry.id   AF-A0A1F4K4G7-F1
#
_cell.length_a   1.000
_cell.length_b   1.000
_cell.length_c   1.000
_cell.angle_alpha   90.00
_cell.angle_beta   90.00
_cell.angle_gamma   90.00
#
_symmetry.space_group_name_H-M   'P 1'
#
loop_
_entity.id
_entity.type
_entity.pdbx_description
1 polymer ?
#
loop_
_entity_poly.entity_id
_entity_poly.type
_entity_poly.pdbx_seq_one_letter_code
_entity_poly.pdbx_strand_id
1 'polypeptide(L)'
;MHTVTASQAKQNFGALVSQLAHGPVAIERHQKTVAVVMSPASAQLVPNPRKMARQAQQQREMQRLMRHQQIAIRLLCAAPEVQQRLLQLAQQELERWQSQQLCSADYIQKWRHWLALPLSELAPLMCGDAEGWGPAMRQNSPFTANSPLPDTP
;
A
#
# COMPACT_ATOMS: atom_id res chain seq x y z
N MET A 1 31.16 1.56 12.91
CA MET A 1 30.35 0.89 13.96
C MET A 1 31.29 -0.04 14.71
N HIS A 2 31.51 0.20 16.00
CA HIS A 2 32.39 -0.62 16.82
C HIS A 2 31.61 -1.85 17.32
N THR A 3 32.27 -2.99 17.55
CA THR A 3 31.60 -4.23 17.97
C THR A 3 32.21 -4.76 19.25
N VAL A 4 31.37 -5.18 20.20
CA VAL A 4 31.79 -5.83 21.45
C VAL A 4 30.98 -7.09 21.70
N THR A 5 31.55 -8.06 22.42
CA THR A 5 30.78 -9.22 22.87
C THR A 5 29.80 -8.85 23.99
N ALA A 6 28.74 -9.63 24.16
CA ALA A 6 27.77 -9.45 25.25
C ALA A 6 28.44 -9.50 26.64
N SER A 7 29.49 -10.31 26.81
CA SER A 7 30.27 -10.36 28.06
C SER A 7 31.02 -9.05 28.30
N GLN A 8 31.70 -8.52 27.27
CA GLN A 8 32.42 -7.25 27.35
C GLN A 8 31.47 -6.07 27.57
N ALA A 9 30.31 -6.06 26.92
CA ALA A 9 29.28 -5.04 27.12
C ALA A 9 28.79 -5.00 28.58
N LYS A 10 28.62 -6.18 29.21
CA LYS A 10 28.23 -6.29 30.62
C LYS A 10 29.34 -5.87 31.58
N GLN A 11 30.57 -6.33 31.34
CA GLN A 11 31.71 -6.08 32.24
C GLN A 11 32.24 -4.65 32.14
N ASN A 12 32.17 -4.05 30.95
CA ASN A 12 32.77 -2.73 30.65
C ASN A 12 31.71 -1.70 30.23
N PHE A 13 30.53 -1.72 30.87
CA PHE A 13 29.41 -0.88 30.46
C PHE A 13 29.73 0.62 30.43
N GLY A 14 30.46 1.14 31.43
CA GLY A 14 30.86 2.55 31.46
C GLY A 14 31.72 2.96 30.26
N ALA A 15 32.70 2.13 29.89
CA ALA A 15 33.53 2.35 28.70
C ALA A 15 32.72 2.25 27.40
N LEU A 16 31.75 1.32 27.33
CA LEU A 16 30.80 1.24 26.21
C LEU A 16 30.01 2.55 26.07
N VAL A 17 29.52 3.12 27.17
CA VAL A 17 28.81 4.41 27.15
C VAL A 17 29.71 5.54 26.67
N SER A 18 30.98 5.61 27.11
CA SER A 18 31.95 6.59 26.60
C SER A 18 32.21 6.45 25.09
N GLN A 19 32.16 5.23 24.56
CA GLN A 19 32.30 4.99 23.12
C GLN A 19 31.12 5.53 22.31
N LEU A 20 29.92 5.67 22.89
CA LEU A 20 28.74 6.20 22.20
C LEU A 20 28.91 7.65 21.74
N ALA A 21 29.83 8.41 22.33
CA ALA A 21 30.21 9.75 21.87
C ALA A 21 30.82 9.74 20.45
N HIS A 22 31.40 8.61 20.04
CA HIS A 22 32.07 8.43 18.76
C HIS A 22 31.21 7.66 17.75
N GLY A 23 30.09 7.08 18.19
CA GLY A 23 29.10 6.45 17.32
C GLY A 23 28.47 5.17 17.90
N PRO A 24 27.57 4.53 17.14
CA PRO A 24 26.88 3.30 17.56
C PRO A 24 27.83 2.12 17.78
N VAL A 25 27.53 1.31 18.80
CA VAL A 25 28.25 0.10 19.19
C VAL A 25 27.34 -1.13 19.00
N ALA A 26 27.77 -2.11 18.20
CA ALA A 26 27.14 -3.42 18.08
C ALA A 26 27.49 -4.30 19.29
N ILE A 27 26.51 -5.04 19.80
CA ILE A 27 26.72 -6.10 20.78
C ILE A 27 26.51 -7.43 20.08
N GLU A 28 27.50 -8.31 20.16
CA GLU A 28 27.46 -9.66 19.60
C GLU A 28 27.34 -10.75 20.66
N ARG A 29 26.62 -11.80 20.32
CA ARG A 29 26.59 -13.05 21.09
C ARG A 29 26.74 -14.22 20.12
N HIS A 30 27.71 -15.10 20.36
CA HIS A 30 28.04 -16.23 19.47
C HIS A 30 28.20 -15.77 18.00
N GLN A 31 29.00 -14.72 17.76
CA GLN A 31 29.30 -14.15 16.43
C GLN A 31 28.07 -13.60 15.68
N LYS A 32 26.96 -13.35 16.37
CA LYS A 32 25.78 -12.69 15.79
C LYS A 32 25.52 -11.38 16.52
N THR A 33 25.32 -10.30 15.77
CA THR A 33 24.85 -9.02 16.32
C THR A 33 23.45 -9.19 16.89
N VAL A 34 23.31 -9.00 18.20
CA VAL A 34 22.04 -9.13 18.93
C VAL A 34 21.44 -7.79 19.32
N ALA A 35 22.25 -6.74 19.40
CA ALA A 35 21.80 -5.40 19.70
C ALA A 35 22.75 -4.34 19.14
N VAL A 36 22.25 -3.11 19.02
CA VAL A 36 23.05 -1.92 18.74
C VAL A 36 22.73 -0.89 19.81
N VAL A 37 23.74 -0.40 20.50
CA VAL A 37 23.64 0.69 21.47
C VAL A 37 24.08 1.97 20.78
N MET A 38 23.32 3.04 20.96
CA MET A 38 23.60 4.35 20.39
C MET A 38 23.03 5.44 21.28
N SER A 39 23.47 6.68 21.10
CA SER A 39 22.88 7.81 21.81
C SER A 39 21.41 8.02 21.40
N PRO A 40 20.56 8.61 22.26
CA PRO A 40 19.18 8.94 21.90
C PRO A 40 19.08 9.82 20.65
N ALA A 41 20.00 10.77 20.48
CA ALA A 41 20.07 11.63 19.29
C ALA A 41 20.34 10.80 18.02
N SER A 42 21.29 9.87 18.07
CA SER A 42 21.58 8.96 16.94
C SER A 42 20.41 8.00 16.67
N ALA A 43 19.71 7.53 17.70
CA ALA A 43 18.55 6.64 17.55
C ALA A 43 17.38 7.32 16.82
N GLN A 44 17.17 8.62 17.02
CA GLN A 44 16.14 9.39 16.31
C GLN A 44 16.42 9.51 14.82
N LEU A 45 17.69 9.45 14.41
CA LEU A 45 18.10 9.49 12.99
C LEU A 45 17.92 8.13 12.30
N VAL A 46 17.78 7.04 13.05
CA VAL A 46 17.54 5.72 12.45
C VAL A 46 16.11 5.68 11.91
N PRO A 47 15.91 5.44 10.60
CA PRO A 47 14.58 5.36 10.03
C PRO A 47 13.79 4.23 10.70
N ASN A 48 12.61 4.56 11.25
CA ASN A 48 11.75 3.55 11.84
C ASN A 48 11.06 2.78 10.71
N PRO A 49 11.38 1.49 10.51
CA PRO A 49 10.87 0.73 9.36
C PRO A 49 9.35 0.61 9.35
N ARG A 50 8.70 0.61 10.53
CA ARG A 50 7.23 0.60 10.64
C ARG A 50 6.62 1.93 10.18
N LYS A 51 7.25 3.06 10.52
CA LYS A 51 6.79 4.38 10.06
C LYS A 51 6.94 4.50 8.54
N MET A 52 8.10 4.10 8.01
CA MET A 52 8.34 4.11 6.57
C MET A 52 7.35 3.21 5.82
N ALA A 53 7.09 1.99 6.31
CA ALA A 53 6.14 1.08 5.69
C ALA A 53 4.71 1.67 5.66
N ARG A 54 4.29 2.35 6.73
CA ARG A 54 2.98 3.04 6.78
C ARG A 54 2.92 4.20 5.79
N GLN A 55 3.98 5.01 5.70
CA GLN A 55 4.05 6.12 4.74
C GLN A 55 4.00 5.60 3.30
N ALA A 56 4.77 4.55 2.98
CA ALA A 56 4.74 3.91 1.66
C ALA A 56 3.34 3.35 1.34
N GLN A 57 2.66 2.75 2.32
CA GLN A 57 1.29 2.27 2.14
C GLN A 57 0.31 3.42 1.85
N GLN A 58 0.41 4.53 2.59
CA GLN A 58 -0.41 5.72 2.37
C GLN A 58 -0.17 6.33 0.98
N GLN A 59 1.07 6.38 0.53
CA GLN A 59 1.42 6.86 -0.81
C GLN A 59 0.82 5.98 -1.91
N ARG A 60 0.93 4.64 -1.78
CA ARG A 60 0.31 3.71 -2.73
C ARG A 60 -1.21 3.87 -2.77
N GLU A 61 -1.82 4.05 -1.61
CA GLU A 61 -3.26 4.25 -1.53
C GLU A 61 -3.71 5.57 -2.17
N MET A 62 -2.96 6.66 -1.95
CA MET A 62 -3.20 7.93 -2.62
C MET A 62 -3.12 7.79 -4.15
N GLN A 63 -2.13 7.05 -4.66
CA GLN A 63 -2.01 6.78 -6.11
C GLN A 63 -3.20 6.00 -6.66
N ARG A 64 -3.68 4.99 -5.92
CA ARG A 64 -4.87 4.22 -6.30
C ARG A 64 -6.12 5.10 -6.30
N LEU A 65 -6.27 5.97 -5.29
CA LEU A 65 -7.36 6.92 -5.21
C LEU A 65 -7.38 7.87 -6.42
N MET A 66 -6.24 8.49 -6.75
CA MET A 66 -6.13 9.36 -7.92
C MET A 66 -6.51 8.64 -9.21
N ARG A 67 -6.05 7.39 -9.40
CA ARG A 67 -6.41 6.60 -10.58
C ARG A 67 -7.92 6.31 -10.63
N HIS A 68 -8.54 6.00 -9.51
CA HIS A 68 -9.99 5.78 -9.45
C HIS A 68 -10.79 7.04 -9.73
N GLN A 69 -10.32 8.20 -9.27
CA GLN A 69 -10.92 9.49 -9.61
C GLN A 69 -10.86 9.76 -11.13
N GLN A 70 -9.73 9.46 -11.77
CA GLN A 70 -9.60 9.57 -13.24
C GLN A 70 -10.57 8.62 -13.97
N ILE A 71 -10.69 7.38 -13.52
CA ILE A 71 -11.64 6.41 -14.08
C ILE A 71 -13.09 6.92 -13.90
N ALA A 72 -13.44 7.42 -12.72
CA ALA A 72 -14.76 7.94 -12.42
C ALA A 72 -15.11 9.15 -13.31
N ILE A 73 -14.18 10.10 -13.46
CA ILE A 73 -14.34 11.24 -14.38
C ILE A 73 -14.54 10.75 -15.82
N ARG A 74 -13.71 9.81 -16.29
CA ARG A 74 -13.84 9.23 -17.64
C ARG A 74 -15.21 8.58 -17.84
N LEU A 75 -15.69 7.81 -16.86
CA LEU A 75 -17.02 7.20 -16.92
C LEU A 75 -18.12 8.26 -16.96
N LEU A 76 -18.08 9.26 -16.09
CA LEU A 76 -19.13 10.30 -16.01
C LEU A 76 -19.18 11.19 -17.25
N CYS A 77 -18.04 11.45 -17.90
CA CYS A 77 -17.94 12.32 -19.06
C CYS A 77 -18.01 11.60 -20.41
N ALA A 78 -17.93 10.26 -20.44
CA ALA A 78 -17.96 9.50 -21.68
C ALA A 78 -19.35 9.45 -22.31
N ALA A 79 -19.41 9.26 -23.63
CA ALA A 79 -20.65 8.94 -24.33
C ALA A 79 -21.26 7.62 -23.81
N PRO A 80 -22.60 7.45 -23.82
CA PRO A 80 -23.26 6.28 -23.24
C PRO A 80 -22.73 4.93 -23.74
N GLU A 81 -22.37 4.82 -25.02
CA GLU A 81 -21.83 3.59 -25.61
C GLU A 81 -20.45 3.25 -25.04
N VAL A 82 -19.61 4.28 -24.82
CA VAL A 82 -18.29 4.15 -24.21
C VAL A 82 -18.43 3.79 -22.72
N GLN A 83 -19.39 4.39 -22.01
CA GLN A 83 -19.71 4.04 -20.62
C GLN A 83 -20.07 2.56 -20.50
N GLN A 84 -21.03 2.10 -21.31
CA GLN A 84 -21.46 0.71 -21.32
C GLN A 84 -20.31 -0.25 -21.62
N ARG A 85 -19.47 0.07 -22.60
CA ARG A 85 -18.30 -0.74 -22.94
C ARG A 85 -17.31 -0.86 -21.77
N LEU A 86 -17.01 0.25 -21.09
CA LEU A 86 -16.10 0.25 -19.94
C LEU A 86 -16.66 -0.57 -18.77
N LEU A 87 -17.96 -0.46 -18.50
CA LEU A 87 -18.62 -1.26 -17.47
C LEU A 87 -18.65 -2.75 -17.82
N GLN A 88 -18.92 -3.10 -19.09
CA GLN A 88 -18.88 -4.48 -19.57
C GLN A 88 -17.49 -5.09 -19.42
N LEU A 89 -16.42 -4.36 -19.78
CA LEU A 89 -15.04 -4.84 -19.60
C LEU A 89 -14.72 -5.09 -18.12
N ALA A 90 -15.19 -4.22 -17.22
CA ALA A 90 -15.03 -4.44 -15.78
C ALA A 90 -15.80 -5.69 -15.30
N GLN A 91 -17.01 -5.94 -15.80
CA GLN A 91 -17.79 -7.13 -15.47
C GLN A 91 -17.11 -8.42 -15.97
N GLN A 92 -16.60 -8.42 -17.21
CA GLN A 92 -15.84 -9.56 -17.76
C GLN A 92 -14.61 -9.89 -16.93
N GLU A 93 -13.91 -8.87 -16.41
CA GLU A 93 -12.77 -9.08 -15.54
C GLU A 93 -13.17 -9.76 -14.21
N LEU A 94 -14.32 -9.40 -13.63
CA LEU A 94 -14.85 -10.10 -12.45
C LEU A 94 -15.22 -11.55 -12.74
N GLU A 95 -15.80 -11.84 -13.90
CA GLU A 95 -16.11 -13.21 -14.33
C GLU A 95 -14.84 -14.04 -14.51
N ARG A 96 -13.81 -13.44 -15.11
CA ARG A 96 -12.48 -14.04 -15.23
C ARG A 96 -11.88 -14.34 -13.86
N TRP A 97 -11.92 -13.40 -12.93
CA TRP A 97 -11.42 -13.61 -11.57
C TRP A 97 -12.19 -14.70 -10.83
N GLN A 98 -13.52 -14.76 -10.99
CA GLN A 98 -14.33 -15.78 -10.35
C GLN A 98 -14.02 -17.18 -10.90
N SER A 99 -14.03 -17.33 -12.22
CA SER A 99 -13.78 -18.62 -12.89
C SER A 99 -12.39 -19.17 -12.62
N GLN A 100 -11.39 -18.30 -12.49
CA GLN A 100 -10.00 -18.66 -12.23
C GLN A 100 -9.62 -18.61 -10.73
N GLN A 101 -10.58 -18.32 -9.84
CA GLN A 101 -10.37 -18.20 -8.39
C GLN A 101 -9.23 -17.24 -8.00
N LEU A 102 -9.13 -16.11 -8.70
CA LEU A 102 -8.05 -15.13 -8.53
C LEU A 102 -8.33 -14.08 -7.44
N CYS A 103 -9.57 -14.01 -6.95
CA CYS A 103 -9.99 -13.04 -5.95
C CYS A 103 -10.99 -13.69 -4.98
N SER A 104 -11.07 -13.17 -3.75
CA SER A 104 -12.06 -13.62 -2.77
C SER A 104 -13.49 -13.37 -3.29
N ALA A 105 -14.39 -14.29 -2.96
CA ALA A 105 -15.82 -14.18 -3.27
C ALA A 105 -16.43 -12.87 -2.74
N ASP A 106 -16.02 -12.41 -1.55
CA ASP A 106 -16.52 -11.18 -0.94
C ASP A 106 -16.21 -9.94 -1.80
N TYR A 107 -14.99 -9.85 -2.34
CA TYR A 107 -14.59 -8.74 -3.21
C TYR A 107 -15.32 -8.79 -4.55
N ILE A 108 -15.50 -9.99 -5.12
CA ILE A 108 -16.26 -10.19 -6.36
C ILE A 108 -17.71 -9.75 -6.16
N GLN A 109 -18.34 -10.16 -5.05
CA GLN A 109 -19.72 -9.81 -4.74
C GLN A 109 -19.87 -8.30 -4.49
N LYS A 110 -18.95 -7.68 -3.75
CA LYS A 110 -18.96 -6.24 -3.50
C LYS A 110 -18.81 -5.45 -4.80
N TRP A 111 -17.90 -5.86 -5.69
CA TRP A 111 -17.74 -5.22 -7.00
C TRP A 111 -18.95 -5.40 -7.90
N ARG A 112 -19.56 -6.59 -7.92
CA ARG A 112 -20.82 -6.83 -8.65
C ARG A 112 -21.92 -5.90 -8.16
N HIS A 113 -22.04 -5.75 -6.85
CA HIS A 113 -23.01 -4.83 -6.26
C HIS A 113 -22.74 -3.39 -6.70
N TRP A 114 -21.48 -2.93 -6.64
CA TRP A 114 -21.11 -1.57 -7.08
C TRP A 114 -21.36 -1.34 -8.57
N LEU A 115 -20.97 -2.28 -9.44
CA LEU A 115 -21.15 -2.16 -10.90
C LEU A 115 -22.62 -2.22 -11.35
N ALA A 116 -23.53 -2.67 -10.48
CA ALA A 116 -24.97 -2.67 -10.75
C ALA A 116 -25.64 -1.32 -10.41
N LEU A 117 -24.92 -0.40 -9.74
CA LEU A 117 -25.44 0.91 -9.37
C LEU A 117 -25.40 1.90 -10.55
N PRO A 118 -26.26 2.93 -10.54
CA PRO A 118 -26.13 4.07 -11.43
C PRO A 118 -24.73 4.72 -11.31
N LEU A 119 -24.21 5.27 -12.41
CA LEU A 119 -22.87 5.89 -12.41
C LEU A 119 -22.72 7.01 -11.38
N SER A 120 -23.79 7.76 -11.12
CA SER A 120 -23.84 8.81 -10.10
C SER A 120 -23.61 8.29 -8.67
N GLU A 121 -23.89 7.02 -8.42
CA GLU A 121 -23.69 6.35 -7.12
C GLU A 121 -22.38 5.54 -7.09
N LEU A 122 -22.03 4.89 -8.20
CA LEU A 122 -20.78 4.15 -8.35
C LEU A 122 -19.54 5.05 -8.18
N ALA A 123 -19.53 6.21 -8.83
CA ALA A 123 -18.37 7.11 -8.84
C ALA A 123 -17.96 7.58 -7.42
N PRO A 124 -18.89 8.05 -6.56
CA PRO A 124 -18.60 8.33 -5.15
C PRO A 124 -18.03 7.13 -4.38
N LEU A 125 -18.53 5.92 -4.60
CA LEU A 125 -18.04 4.72 -3.91
C LEU A 125 -16.60 4.38 -4.29
N MET A 126 -16.26 4.45 -5.58
CA MET A 126 -14.91 4.21 -6.08
C MET A 126 -13.88 5.20 -5.52
N CYS A 127 -14.31 6.45 -5.29
CA CYS A 127 -13.47 7.57 -4.87
C CYS A 127 -13.51 7.82 -3.35
N GLY A 128 -14.39 7.14 -2.61
CA GLY A 128 -14.62 7.36 -1.19
C GLY A 128 -14.04 6.28 -0.29
N ASP A 129 -14.43 6.34 0.99
CA ASP A 129 -14.10 5.30 1.98
C ASP A 129 -15.09 4.11 1.92
N ALA A 130 -16.32 4.35 1.46
CA ALA A 130 -17.35 3.32 1.24
C ALA A 130 -17.49 2.34 2.42
N GLU A 131 -17.66 2.87 3.63
CA GLU A 131 -17.77 2.10 4.88
C GLU A 131 -16.52 1.23 5.13
N GLY A 132 -15.33 1.80 4.93
CA GLY A 132 -14.03 1.12 5.06
C GLY A 132 -13.65 0.21 3.90
N TRP A 133 -14.51 0.00 2.89
CA TRP A 133 -14.18 -0.84 1.73
C TRP A 133 -13.32 -0.16 0.67
N GLY A 134 -13.34 1.18 0.60
CA GLY A 134 -12.71 1.97 -0.46
C GLY A 134 -11.29 1.54 -0.80
N PRO A 135 -10.34 1.54 0.17
CA PRO A 135 -8.96 1.13 -0.09
C PRO A 135 -8.82 -0.31 -0.61
N ALA A 136 -9.58 -1.25 -0.04
CA ALA A 136 -9.53 -2.65 -0.44
C ALA A 136 -10.09 -2.87 -1.85
N MET A 137 -11.15 -2.13 -2.20
CA MET A 137 -11.78 -2.17 -3.52
C MET A 137 -10.86 -1.57 -4.58
N ARG A 138 -10.22 -0.43 -4.30
CA ARG A 138 -9.24 0.18 -5.22
C ARG A 138 -8.00 -0.68 -5.46
N GLN A 139 -7.58 -1.44 -4.45
CA GLN A 139 -6.50 -2.40 -4.60
C GLN A 139 -6.86 -3.54 -5.57
N ASN A 140 -8.12 -3.96 -5.59
CA ASN A 140 -8.64 -5.07 -6.39
C ASN A 140 -9.61 -4.54 -7.45
N SER A 141 -9.21 -3.54 -8.23
CA SER A 141 -10.10 -2.86 -9.17
C SER A 141 -10.27 -3.64 -10.49
N PRO A 142 -11.52 -3.91 -10.94
CA PRO A 142 -11.77 -4.57 -12.22
C PRO A 142 -11.56 -3.63 -13.42
N PHE A 143 -11.37 -2.33 -13.16
CA PHE A 143 -11.01 -1.35 -14.18
C PHE A 143 -9.52 -1.44 -14.47
N THR A 144 -9.14 -2.35 -15.39
CA THR A 144 -7.75 -2.54 -15.78
C THR A 144 -7.24 -1.35 -16.61
N ALA A 145 -5.99 -0.96 -16.39
CA ALA A 145 -5.35 0.17 -17.09
C ALA A 145 -5.22 -0.06 -18.62
N ASN A 146 -5.41 -1.29 -19.10
CA ASN A 146 -5.30 -1.67 -20.51
C ASN A 146 -6.62 -1.56 -21.29
N SER A 147 -7.67 -0.99 -20.70
CA SER A 147 -8.88 -0.69 -21.47
C SER A 147 -8.53 0.39 -22.51
N PRO A 148 -8.52 0.07 -23.83
CA PRO A 148 -7.94 0.93 -24.84
C PRO A 148 -8.56 2.32 -24.76
N LEU A 149 -7.70 3.33 -24.69
CA LEU A 149 -8.08 4.70 -24.96
C LEU A 149 -8.44 4.74 -26.45
N PRO A 150 -9.66 5.11 -26.85
CA PRO A 150 -9.79 5.75 -28.13
C PRO A 150 -9.04 7.08 -28.00
N ASP A 151 -7.97 7.25 -28.79
CA ASP A 151 -7.43 8.57 -29.05
C ASP A 151 -8.60 9.43 -29.54
N THR A 152 -9.01 10.41 -28.74
CA THR A 152 -9.93 11.43 -29.22
C THR A 152 -9.24 12.21 -30.35
N PRO A 153 -9.94 12.51 -31.45
CA PRO A 153 -9.41 13.28 -32.57
C PRO A 153 -9.03 14.72 -32.17
#